data_AF-A0A7R9FUK0-F1
#
_entry.id   AF-A0A7R9FUK0-F1
#
_cell.length_a   1.000
_cell.length_b   1.000
_cell.length_c   1.000
_cell.angle_alpha   90.00
_cell.angle_beta   90.00
_cell.angle_gamma   90.00
#
_symmetry.space_group_name_H-M   'P 1'
#
loop_
_entity.id
_entity.type
_entity.pdbx_description
1 polymer ?
#
loop_
_entity_poly.entity_id
_entity_poly.type
_entity_poly.pdbx_seq_one_letter_code
_entity_poly.pdbx_strand_id
1 'polypeptide(L)'
;PTLGRRTQYWSCISTTLRSKLPDSGFQFIFFQEVGKRMGLDTSTPSTLWKDRALVEVNVAVMHSYQSSGVTMMDHHAASESFMKHLENEMKSRGGCPSDWIWIVPPLSSSLTPVFHQEMALYHLSPSFEYQVELPRPFPASFLPHWIQLEIR
;
A
#
# COMPACT_ATOMS: atom_id res chain seq x y z
N PRO A 1 -1.36 -21.46 -20.02
CA PRO A 1 -0.91 -21.80 -18.65
C PRO A 1 0.50 -21.28 -18.35
N THR A 2 0.67 -19.98 -18.04
CA THR A 2 1.87 -19.39 -17.38
C THR A 2 1.73 -17.88 -17.06
N LEU A 3 0.52 -17.29 -17.07
CA LEU A 3 0.33 -15.87 -16.73
C LEU A 3 0.08 -15.62 -15.22
N GLY A 4 0.53 -16.53 -14.35
CA GLY A 4 0.15 -16.57 -12.93
C GLY A 4 1.27 -16.32 -11.92
N ARG A 5 2.48 -15.92 -12.34
CA ARG A 5 3.62 -15.78 -11.39
C ARG A 5 4.56 -14.66 -11.80
N ARG A 6 4.23 -13.39 -11.50
CA ARG A 6 5.25 -12.32 -11.26
C ARG A 6 4.73 -10.94 -10.84
N THR A 7 3.56 -10.82 -10.23
CA THR A 7 3.20 -9.61 -9.46
C THR A 7 2.95 -10.01 -8.03
N GLN A 8 4.04 -10.33 -7.32
CA GLN A 8 4.03 -10.36 -5.87
C GLN A 8 3.98 -8.92 -5.36
N TYR A 9 2.82 -8.25 -5.48
CA TYR A 9 2.53 -7.12 -4.63
C TYR A 9 2.18 -7.70 -3.26
N TRP A 10 3.22 -8.11 -2.52
CA TRP A 10 3.10 -8.39 -1.11
C TRP A 10 2.47 -7.17 -0.45
N SER A 11 1.52 -7.38 0.46
CA SER A 11 1.00 -6.30 1.29
C SER A 11 2.17 -5.64 2.01
N CYS A 12 2.55 -4.45 1.55
CA CYS A 12 3.51 -3.63 2.24
C CYS A 12 2.84 -3.09 3.50
N ILE A 13 3.55 -3.13 4.62
CA ILE A 13 3.01 -2.69 5.90
C ILE A 13 2.53 -1.23 5.86
N SER A 14 3.23 -0.36 5.13
CA SER A 14 2.91 1.06 5.03
C SER A 14 1.60 1.29 4.26
N THR A 15 1.34 0.53 3.20
CA THR A 15 0.06 0.52 2.46
C THR A 15 -1.07 -0.09 3.29
N THR A 16 -0.76 -1.12 4.09
CA THR A 16 -1.75 -1.79 4.94
C THR A 16 -2.23 -0.86 6.05
N LEU A 17 -1.32 -0.15 6.74
CA LEU A 17 -1.72 0.84 7.73
C LEU A 17 -2.45 2.03 7.12
N ARG A 18 -2.01 2.51 5.94
CA ARG A 18 -2.71 3.59 5.22
C ARG A 18 -4.16 3.23 4.87
N SER A 19 -4.41 1.99 4.48
CA SER A 19 -5.75 1.54 4.04
C SER A 19 -6.64 1.02 5.17
N LYS A 20 -6.06 0.54 6.28
CA LYS A 20 -6.81 -0.07 7.40
C LYS A 20 -7.08 0.86 8.56
N LEU A 21 -6.37 1.99 8.65
CA LEU A 21 -6.68 2.98 9.68
C LEU A 21 -7.91 3.79 9.24
N PRO A 22 -8.94 3.95 10.11
CA PRO A 22 -10.12 4.72 9.76
C PRO A 22 -9.75 6.20 9.61
N ASP A 23 -10.64 7.00 9.01
CA ASP A 23 -10.46 8.43 8.69
C ASP A 23 -9.69 9.22 9.76
N SER A 24 -9.05 10.31 9.33
CA SER A 24 -8.08 11.12 10.09
C SER A 24 -8.41 11.41 11.57
N GLY A 25 -9.69 11.47 11.95
CA GLY A 25 -10.12 11.55 13.34
C GLY A 25 -9.88 10.28 14.18
N PHE A 26 -10.17 9.09 13.65
CA PHE A 26 -9.96 7.81 14.33
C PHE A 26 -8.48 7.39 14.34
N GLN A 27 -7.75 7.68 13.26
CA GLN A 27 -6.31 7.44 13.21
C GLN A 27 -5.58 8.19 14.34
N PHE A 28 -5.99 9.43 14.61
CA PHE A 28 -5.44 10.22 15.72
C PHE A 28 -5.68 9.55 17.09
N ILE A 29 -6.91 9.09 17.33
CA ILE A 29 -7.28 8.44 18.60
C ILE A 29 -6.46 7.17 18.83
N PHE A 30 -6.25 6.36 17.81
CA PHE A 30 -5.47 5.12 17.90
C PHE A 30 -4.01 5.38 18.30
N PHE A 31 -3.30 6.27 17.59
CA PHE A 31 -1.90 6.55 17.92
C PHE A 31 -1.72 7.26 19.26
N GLN A 32 -2.70 8.05 19.69
CA GLN A 32 -2.65 8.73 20.97
C GLN A 32 -2.77 7.74 22.14
N GLU A 33 -3.60 6.71 22.00
CA GLU A 33 -3.69 5.61 22.97
C GLU A 33 -2.39 4.80 23.03
N VAL A 34 -1.81 4.46 21.87
CA VAL A 34 -0.50 3.79 21.81
C VAL A 34 0.58 4.64 22.48
N GLY A 35 0.66 5.93 22.16
CA GLY A 35 1.64 6.85 22.75
C GLY A 35 1.51 6.96 24.28
N LYS A 36 0.29 7.02 24.81
CA LYS A 36 0.04 7.01 26.27
C LYS A 36 0.50 5.70 26.92
N ARG A 37 0.23 4.55 26.30
CA ARG A 37 0.67 3.23 26.82
C ARG A 37 2.19 3.06 26.78
N MET A 38 2.85 3.73 25.84
CA MET A 38 4.31 3.80 25.76
C MET A 38 4.93 4.79 26.76
N GLY A 39 4.12 5.56 27.50
CA GLY A 39 4.60 6.60 28.42
C GLY A 39 5.15 7.85 27.72
N LEU A 40 4.72 8.13 26.48
CA LEU A 40 5.13 9.32 25.74
C LEU A 40 4.31 10.55 26.14
N ASP A 41 4.94 11.72 26.15
CA ASP A 41 4.22 12.99 26.30
C ASP A 41 3.47 13.34 25.01
N THR A 42 2.15 13.13 25.03
CA THR A 42 1.25 13.45 23.90
C THR A 42 0.73 14.89 23.91
N SER A 43 1.21 15.74 24.84
CA SER A 43 0.68 17.10 25.04
C SER A 43 1.09 18.06 23.93
N THR A 44 2.27 17.88 23.34
CA THR A 44 2.79 18.75 22.29
C THR A 44 3.29 17.94 21.08
N PRO A 45 3.13 18.45 19.86
CA PRO A 45 3.60 17.76 18.66
C PRO A 45 5.14 17.73 18.52
N SER A 46 5.85 18.65 19.20
CA SER A 46 7.32 18.73 19.16
C SER A 46 8.02 17.56 19.84
N THR A 47 7.33 16.77 20.66
CA THR A 47 7.88 15.54 21.24
C THR A 47 7.95 14.39 20.23
N LEU A 48 7.43 14.59 19.01
CA LEU A 48 7.39 13.57 17.95
C LEU A 48 6.72 12.26 18.39
N TRP A 49 5.79 12.34 19.34
CA TRP A 49 5.10 11.16 19.88
C TRP A 49 4.33 10.40 18.81
N LYS A 50 3.82 11.11 17.78
CA LYS A 50 3.11 10.51 16.65
C LYS A 50 4.03 9.64 15.80
N ASP A 51 5.20 10.16 15.44
CA ASP A 51 6.20 9.43 14.65
C ASP A 51 6.67 8.19 15.40
N ARG A 52 6.94 8.33 16.71
CA ARG A 52 7.36 7.20 17.55
C ARG A 52 6.28 6.13 17.68
N ALA A 53 5.03 6.52 17.95
CA ALA A 53 3.91 5.59 18.01
C ALA A 53 3.68 4.88 16.67
N LEU A 54 3.80 5.61 15.55
CA LEU A 54 3.65 5.07 14.21
C LEU A 54 4.73 4.01 13.90
N VAL A 55 5.99 4.25 14.26
CA VAL A 55 7.07 3.27 14.09
C VAL A 55 6.83 2.01 14.90
N GLU A 56 6.46 2.12 16.18
CA GLU A 56 6.22 0.93 17.02
C GLU A 56 5.03 0.10 16.53
N VAL A 57 3.95 0.75 16.07
CA VAL A 57 2.81 0.04 15.46
C VAL A 57 3.26 -0.74 14.24
N ASN A 58 4.12 -0.17 13.40
CA ASN A 58 4.67 -0.89 12.25
C ASN A 58 5.48 -2.12 12.70
N VAL A 59 6.35 -1.97 13.70
CA VAL A 59 7.14 -3.09 14.23
C VAL A 59 6.23 -4.20 14.79
N ALA A 60 5.21 -3.84 15.56
CA ALA A 60 4.26 -4.79 16.13
C ALA A 60 3.46 -5.56 15.07
N VAL A 61 3.03 -4.90 14.00
CA VAL A 61 2.32 -5.54 12.88
C VAL A 61 3.25 -6.51 12.15
N MET A 62 4.48 -6.10 11.80
CA MET A 62 5.46 -7.01 11.17
C MET A 62 5.69 -8.26 12.04
N HIS A 63 5.94 -8.05 13.34
CA HIS A 63 6.17 -9.14 14.29
C HIS A 63 4.97 -10.10 14.37
N SER A 64 3.74 -9.57 14.37
CA SER A 64 2.52 -10.37 14.45
C SER A 64 2.33 -11.26 13.22
N TYR A 65 2.59 -10.72 12.02
CA TYR A 65 2.51 -11.47 10.77
C TYR A 65 3.59 -12.56 10.71
N GLN A 66 4.83 -12.21 11.06
CA GLN A 66 5.94 -13.16 11.13
C GLN A 66 5.66 -14.30 12.13
N SER A 67 5.16 -13.97 13.33
CA SER A 67 4.81 -14.96 14.36
C SER A 67 3.67 -15.89 13.93
N SER A 68 2.78 -15.42 13.06
CA SER A 68 1.66 -16.20 12.54
C SER A 68 2.03 -17.00 11.28
N GLY A 69 3.29 -16.95 10.83
CA GLY A 69 3.74 -17.60 9.59
C GLY A 69 3.15 -16.98 8.32
N VAL A 70 2.57 -15.77 8.40
CA VAL A 70 2.01 -15.06 7.26
C VAL A 70 3.08 -14.17 6.65
N THR A 71 3.33 -14.32 5.35
CA THR A 71 4.35 -13.52 4.67
C THR A 71 3.90 -12.06 4.52
N MET A 72 4.72 -11.15 5.02
CA MET A 72 4.55 -9.70 4.90
C MET A 72 5.91 -9.07 4.62
N MET A 73 5.92 -8.04 3.77
CA MET A 73 7.13 -7.33 3.36
C MET A 73 7.13 -5.92 3.96
N ASP A 74 8.28 -5.48 4.45
CA ASP A 74 8.46 -4.09 4.86
C ASP A 74 8.67 -3.17 3.65
N HIS A 75 8.58 -1.87 3.88
CA HIS A 75 8.65 -0.88 2.80
C HIS A 75 10.07 -0.66 2.26
N HIS A 76 11.13 -0.95 3.01
CA HIS A 76 12.49 -0.87 2.49
C HIS A 76 12.74 -2.01 1.50
N ALA A 77 12.43 -3.25 1.90
CA ALA A 77 12.56 -4.41 1.02
C ALA A 77 11.67 -4.30 -0.23
N ALA A 78 10.44 -3.81 -0.08
CA ALA A 78 9.55 -3.56 -1.21
C ALA A 78 10.12 -2.51 -2.17
N SER A 79 10.68 -1.43 -1.65
CA SER A 79 11.30 -0.36 -2.45
C SER A 79 12.52 -0.87 -3.23
N GLU A 80 13.41 -1.64 -2.58
CA GLU A 80 14.56 -2.25 -3.25
C GLU A 80 14.14 -3.25 -4.34
N SER A 81 13.12 -4.05 -4.07
CA SER A 81 12.55 -4.97 -5.07
C SER A 81 11.98 -4.21 -6.26
N PHE A 82 11.31 -3.08 -6.02
CA PHE A 82 10.78 -2.22 -7.08
C PHE A 82 11.90 -1.61 -7.93
N MET A 83 12.99 -1.13 -7.33
CA MET A 83 14.13 -0.58 -8.08
C MET A 83 14.75 -1.62 -9.03
N LYS A 84 14.90 -2.86 -8.58
CA LYS A 84 15.35 -3.97 -9.44
C LYS A 84 14.38 -4.23 -10.58
N HIS A 85 13.08 -4.16 -10.33
CA HIS A 85 12.06 -4.31 -11.36
C HIS A 85 12.14 -3.18 -12.41
N LEU A 86 12.25 -1.93 -11.94
CA LEU A 86 12.40 -0.75 -12.79
C LEU A 86 13.60 -0.89 -13.73
N GLU A 87 14.77 -1.26 -13.22
CA GLU A 87 15.96 -1.49 -14.06
C GLU A 87 15.76 -2.58 -15.12
N ASN A 88 15.09 -3.67 -14.76
CA ASN A 88 14.84 -4.78 -15.67
C ASN A 88 13.85 -4.40 -16.78
N GLU A 89 12.78 -3.67 -16.46
CA GLU A 89 11.81 -3.19 -17.45
C GLU A 89 12.42 -2.12 -18.36
N MET A 90 13.28 -1.23 -17.84
CA MET A 90 14.05 -0.31 -18.66
C MET A 90 14.91 -1.05 -19.69
N LYS A 91 15.64 -2.09 -19.28
CA LYS A 91 16.50 -2.88 -20.18
C LYS A 91 15.69 -3.72 -21.18
N SER A 92 14.57 -4.28 -20.75
CA SER A 92 13.82 -5.26 -21.55
C SER A 92 12.76 -4.63 -22.45
N ARG A 93 12.17 -3.51 -22.02
CA ARG A 93 11.01 -2.87 -22.66
C ARG A 93 11.19 -1.38 -22.93
N GLY A 94 12.28 -0.77 -22.45
CA GLY A 94 12.58 0.65 -22.65
C GLY A 94 11.75 1.60 -21.77
N GLY A 95 11.01 1.08 -20.79
CA GLY A 95 10.06 1.87 -20.01
C GLY A 95 9.38 1.08 -18.88
N CYS A 96 8.96 1.79 -17.82
CA CYS A 96 8.22 1.26 -16.67
C CYS A 96 7.26 2.34 -16.15
N PRO A 97 5.97 2.35 -16.56
CA PRO A 97 5.01 3.32 -16.09
C PRO A 97 4.85 3.21 -14.57
N SER A 98 5.11 4.30 -13.86
CA SER A 98 5.14 4.29 -12.40
C SER A 98 4.59 5.60 -11.85
N ASP A 99 3.61 5.52 -10.94
CA ASP A 99 3.08 6.69 -10.23
C ASP A 99 3.83 6.90 -8.92
N TRP A 100 4.70 7.91 -8.89
CA TRP A 100 5.54 8.22 -7.74
C TRP A 100 4.73 8.41 -6.45
N ILE A 101 3.54 9.02 -6.53
CA ILE A 101 2.69 9.32 -5.36
C ILE A 101 2.22 8.04 -4.68
N TRP A 102 2.04 6.96 -5.45
CA TRP A 102 1.57 5.67 -4.94
C TRP A 102 2.71 4.69 -4.62
N ILE A 103 3.86 4.83 -5.26
CA ILE A 103 5.02 3.96 -5.05
C ILE A 103 5.78 4.34 -3.79
N VAL A 104 5.94 5.63 -3.52
CA VAL A 104 6.70 6.10 -2.35
C VAL A 104 5.95 5.75 -1.06
N PRO A 105 6.61 5.07 -0.10
CA PRO A 105 5.93 4.67 1.13
C PRO A 105 5.57 5.90 1.98
N PRO A 106 4.42 5.91 2.67
CA PRO A 106 3.97 7.04 3.50
C PRO A 106 4.75 7.21 4.82
N LEU A 107 5.60 6.24 5.18
CA LEU A 107 6.52 6.30 6.32
C LEU A 107 7.94 6.17 5.81
N SER A 108 8.86 6.97 6.35
CA SER A 108 10.29 6.89 6.05
C SER A 108 10.62 7.00 4.56
N SER A 109 9.84 7.78 3.81
CA SER A 109 9.92 7.91 2.35
C SER A 109 11.34 8.21 1.87
N SER A 110 11.97 9.26 2.42
CA SER A 110 13.31 9.70 2.04
C SER A 110 14.42 8.71 2.41
N LEU A 111 14.13 7.71 3.25
CA LEU A 111 15.07 6.63 3.58
C LEU A 111 14.99 5.45 2.59
N THR A 112 14.09 5.54 1.59
CA THR A 112 13.94 4.51 0.56
C THR A 112 14.49 5.02 -0.78
N PRO A 113 15.05 4.12 -1.62
CA PRO A 113 15.64 4.52 -2.90
C PRO A 113 14.60 5.09 -3.87
N VAL A 114 13.34 4.65 -3.77
CA VAL A 114 12.24 5.10 -4.64
C VAL A 114 11.92 6.59 -4.51
N PHE A 115 12.23 7.21 -3.36
CA PHE A 115 12.00 8.63 -3.17
C PHE A 115 12.88 9.50 -4.07
N HIS A 116 14.11 9.04 -4.35
CA HIS A 116 15.09 9.77 -5.15
C HIS A 116 15.00 9.44 -6.64
N GLN A 117 14.15 8.48 -7.02
CA GLN A 117 14.03 8.01 -8.39
C GLN A 117 12.96 8.82 -9.13
N GLU A 118 13.36 9.46 -10.23
CA GLU A 118 12.40 10.07 -11.17
C GLU A 118 11.60 8.97 -11.86
N MET A 119 10.28 9.17 -11.94
CA MET A 119 9.33 8.22 -12.50
C MET A 119 8.42 8.93 -13.49
N ALA A 120 8.13 8.25 -14.59
CA ALA A 120 7.18 8.72 -15.59
C ALA A 120 5.88 7.92 -15.49
N LEU A 121 4.77 8.63 -15.29
CA LEU A 121 3.44 8.05 -15.33
C LEU A 121 2.89 8.14 -16.77
N TYR A 122 2.54 6.99 -17.33
CA TYR A 122 1.80 6.87 -18.59
C TYR A 122 0.97 5.59 -18.57
N HIS A 123 -0.12 5.57 -19.34
CA HIS A 123 -1.06 4.45 -19.35
C HIS A 123 -0.77 3.51 -20.52
N LEU A 124 -0.73 2.22 -20.23
CA LEU A 124 -0.61 1.15 -21.22
C LEU A 124 -1.82 0.23 -21.11
N SER A 125 -2.22 -0.37 -22.24
CA SER A 125 -3.23 -1.44 -22.25
C SER A 125 -2.54 -2.81 -22.41
N PRO A 126 -2.99 -3.85 -21.69
CA PRO A 126 -4.14 -3.90 -20.77
C PRO A 126 -3.92 -3.19 -19.43
N SER A 127 -4.94 -2.51 -18.89
CA SER A 127 -4.90 -1.74 -17.63
C SER A 127 -6.00 -2.14 -16.64
N PHE A 128 -5.79 -1.79 -15.36
CA PHE A 128 -6.81 -1.81 -14.32
C PHE A 128 -7.37 -0.40 -14.14
N GLU A 129 -8.68 -0.25 -14.26
CA GLU A 129 -9.38 1.05 -14.17
C GLU A 129 -10.30 1.11 -12.96
N TYR A 130 -10.43 2.30 -12.37
CA TYR A 130 -11.42 2.55 -11.32
C TYR A 130 -12.83 2.38 -11.88
N GLN A 131 -13.71 1.79 -11.07
CA GLN A 131 -15.13 1.65 -11.38
C GLN A 131 -15.96 2.40 -10.35
N VAL A 132 -17.06 3.00 -10.80
CA VAL A 132 -18.03 3.60 -9.89
C VAL A 132 -18.63 2.50 -9.05
N GLU A 133 -18.65 2.69 -7.73
CA GLU A 133 -19.32 1.76 -6.83
C GLU A 133 -20.82 1.84 -7.09
N LEU A 134 -21.38 0.73 -7.53
CA LEU A 134 -22.78 0.67 -7.90
C LEU A 134 -23.64 0.38 -6.66
N PRO A 135 -24.82 1.03 -6.53
CA PRO A 135 -25.68 0.84 -5.37
C PRO A 135 -26.10 -0.64 -5.23
N ARG A 136 -25.86 -1.24 -4.06
CA ARG A 136 -26.46 -2.53 -3.69
C ARG A 136 -27.75 -2.29 -2.89
N PRO A 137 -28.83 -3.09 -3.08
CA PRO A 137 -28.93 -4.26 -3.94
C PRO A 137 -29.22 -3.90 -5.41
N PHE A 138 -28.55 -4.59 -6.33
CA PHE A 138 -28.83 -4.49 -7.75
C PHE A 138 -30.09 -5.27 -8.12
N PRO A 139 -31.04 -4.68 -8.85
CA PRO A 139 -31.96 -5.46 -9.66
C PRO A 139 -31.16 -6.12 -10.80
N ALA A 140 -31.32 -7.43 -11.00
CA ALA A 140 -30.62 -8.19 -12.06
C ALA A 140 -30.79 -7.63 -13.48
N SER A 141 -31.78 -6.75 -13.69
CA SER A 141 -32.08 -6.08 -14.96
C SER A 141 -31.06 -5.02 -15.40
N PHE A 142 -30.15 -4.59 -14.53
CA PHE A 142 -29.17 -3.54 -14.83
C PHE A 142 -27.77 -4.06 -15.20
N LEU A 143 -27.55 -5.37 -15.20
CA LEU A 143 -26.28 -5.94 -15.66
C LEU A 143 -26.22 -5.91 -17.21
N PRO A 144 -25.11 -5.47 -17.81
CA PRO A 144 -24.84 -5.66 -19.23
C PRO A 144 -25.02 -7.13 -19.63
N HIS A 145 -25.60 -7.39 -20.80
CA HIS A 145 -25.96 -8.74 -21.28
C HIS A 145 -24.80 -9.75 -21.21
N TRP A 146 -23.56 -9.30 -21.41
CA TRP A 146 -22.38 -10.17 -21.36
C TRP A 146 -22.06 -10.68 -19.93
N ILE A 147 -22.37 -9.93 -18.86
CA ILE A 147 -22.21 -10.41 -17.47
C ILE A 147 -23.34 -11.40 -17.11
N GLN A 148 -24.54 -11.22 -17.68
CA GLN A 148 -25.67 -12.11 -17.41
C GLN A 148 -25.46 -13.54 -17.97
N LEU A 149 -24.64 -13.69 -19.02
CA LEU A 149 -24.33 -14.98 -19.63
C LEU A 149 -23.30 -15.81 -18.85
N GLU A 150 -22.46 -15.17 -18.03
CA GLU A 150 -21.39 -15.83 -17.26
C GLU A 150 -21.88 -16.42 -15.92
N ILE A 151 -23.10 -16.06 -15.49
CA ILE A 151 -23.68 -16.44 -14.18
C ILE A 151 -24.75 -17.57 -14.32
N ARG A 152 -24.93 -18.14 -15.51
CA ARG A 152 -25.73 -19.37 -15.74
C ARG A 152 -24.85 -20.58 -15.91
#